data_AF-A0A2D6A2Q1-F1
#
_entry.id   AF-A0A2D6A2Q1-F1
#
_cell.length_a   1.000
_cell.length_b   1.000
_cell.length_c   1.000
_cell.angle_alpha   90.00
_cell.angle_beta   90.00
_cell.angle_gamma   90.00
#
_symmetry.space_group_name_H-M   'P 1'
#
loop_
_entity.id
_entity.type
_entity.pdbx_description
1 polymer ?
#
loop_
_entity_poly.entity_id
_entity_poly.type
_entity_poly.pdbx_seq_one_letter_code
_entity_poly.pdbx_strand_id
1 'polypeptide(L)' 'MDHEEVFDLLMNARKSDWVQLALADGQKLEGAIIFNEFKGTGRLINIDKEISVDFRADQVQDVKF' A
#
# COMPACT_ATOMS: atom_id res chain seq x y z
N MET A 1 -4.31 -13.22 -4.13
CA MET A 1 -4.36 -13.20 -2.66
C MET A 1 -5.80 -13.03 -2.25
N ASP A 2 -6.16 -13.62 -1.11
CA ASP A 2 -7.42 -13.29 -0.48
C ASP A 2 -7.36 -11.87 0.13
N HIS A 3 -8.51 -11.36 0.57
CA HIS A 3 -8.61 -10.00 1.13
C HIS A 3 -7.91 -9.87 2.50
N GLU A 4 -7.87 -10.96 3.27
CA GLU A 4 -7.30 -11.02 4.61
C GLU A 4 -5.77 -10.98 4.56
N GLU A 5 -5.17 -11.74 3.63
CA GLU A 5 -3.74 -11.74 3.30
C GLU A 5 -3.24 -10.34 2.92
N VAL A 6 -3.97 -9.62 2.06
CA VAL A 6 -3.62 -8.24 1.66
C VAL A 6 -3.70 -7.29 2.85
N PHE A 7 -4.71 -7.44 3.71
CA PHE A 7 -4.83 -6.64 4.93
C PHE A 7 -3.65 -6.87 5.88
N ASP A 8 -3.28 -8.12 6.12
CA ASP A 8 -2.15 -8.47 6.97
C ASP A 8 -0.82 -7.93 6.41
N LEU A 9 -0.63 -8.00 5.10
CA LEU A 9 0.51 -7.40 4.43
C LEU A 9 0.56 -5.89 4.62
N LEU A 10 -0.55 -5.18 4.39
CA LEU A 10 -0.64 -3.72 4.59
C LEU A 10 -0.43 -3.32 6.06
N MET A 11 -0.89 -4.14 7.00
CA MET A 11 -0.68 -3.92 8.43
C MET A 11 0.79 -4.02 8.82
N ASN A 12 1.52 -4.98 8.24
CA ASN A 12 2.95 -5.16 8.46
C ASN A 12 3.79 -4.13 7.69
N ALA A 13 3.35 -3.72 6.50
CA ALA A 13 3.98 -2.70 5.67
C ALA A 13 4.21 -1.37 6.41
N ARG A 14 3.33 -1.02 7.37
CA ARG A 14 3.47 0.18 8.23
C ARG A 14 4.74 0.19 9.09
N LYS A 15 5.36 -0.98 9.31
CA LYS A 15 6.60 -1.12 10.08
C LYS A 15 7.84 -0.97 9.22
N SER A 16 7.69 -0.98 7.90
CA SER A 16 8.77 -0.84 6.94
C SER A 16 8.92 0.62 6.53
N ASP A 17 10.16 1.06 6.38
CA ASP A 17 10.45 2.44 5.95
C ASP A 17 10.00 2.69 4.50
N TRP A 18 10.03 1.64 3.67
CA TRP A 18 9.71 1.71 2.25
C TRP A 18 9.07 0.42 1.77
N VAL A 19 8.05 0.53 0.93
CA VAL A 19 7.29 -0.60 0.41
C VAL A 19 7.00 -0.41 -1.07
N GLN A 20 6.72 -1.51 -1.77
CA GLN A 20 6.19 -1.50 -3.12
C GLN A 20 4.76 -2.05 -3.13
N LEU A 21 3.80 -1.26 -3.62
CA LEU A 21 2.42 -1.67 -3.85
C LEU A 21 2.21 -1.99 -5.34
N ALA A 22 1.60 -3.13 -5.63
CA ALA A 22 1.02 -3.41 -6.94
C ALA A 22 -0.50 -3.23 -6.87
N LEU A 23 -1.05 -2.38 -7.73
CA LEU A 23 -2.48 -2.12 -7.82
C LEU A 23 -3.14 -2.93 -8.95
N ALA A 24 -4.44 -3.12 -8.86
CA ALA A 24 -5.22 -3.92 -9.79
C ALA A 24 -5.29 -3.37 -11.23
N ASP A 25 -5.01 -2.08 -11.40
CA ASP A 25 -4.87 -1.43 -12.72
C ASP A 25 -3.48 -1.63 -13.35
N GLY A 26 -2.60 -2.37 -12.68
CA GLY A 26 -1.23 -2.64 -13.12
C GLY A 26 -0.20 -1.61 -12.66
N GLN A 27 -0.62 -0.52 -12.00
CA GLN A 27 0.32 0.45 -11.45
C GLN A 27 1.16 -0.17 -10.33
N LYS A 28 2.43 0.23 -10.29
CA LYS A 28 3.35 -0.08 -9.20
C LYS A 28 3.79 1.22 -8.54
N LEU A 29 3.52 1.33 -7.25
CA LEU A 29 3.88 2.47 -6.44
C LEU A 29 4.94 2.02 -5.44
N GLU A 30 5.87 2.92 -5.11
CA GLU A 30 6.92 2.65 -4.13
C GLU A 30 7.07 3.85 -3.20
N GLY A 31 7.16 3.64 -1.90
CA GLY A 31 7.18 4.73 -0.94
C GLY A 31 6.94 4.29 0.50
N ALA A 32 6.92 5.28 1.40
CA ALA A 32 6.42 5.09 2.76
C ALA A 32 4.90 4.94 2.74
N ILE A 33 4.35 4.11 3.63
CA ILE A 33 2.92 3.77 3.63
C ILE A 33 2.23 4.19 4.92
N ILE A 34 1.04 4.76 4.77
CA ILE A 34 0.07 4.98 5.84
C ILE A 34 -1.14 4.13 5.52
N PHE A 35 -1.63 3.34 6.47
CA PHE A 35 -2.80 2.50 6.28
C PHE A 35 -3.78 2.60 7.45
N ASN A 36 -5.05 2.85 7.12
CA ASN A 36 -6.17 2.88 8.04
C ASN A 36 -7.04 1.63 7.84
N GLU A 37 -6.86 0.66 8.72
CA GLU A 37 -7.56 -0.64 8.69
C GLU A 37 -9.08 -0.49 8.85
N PHE A 38 -9.56 0.45 9.67
CA PHE A 38 -10.99 0.66 9.89
C PHE A 38 -11.72 1.16 8.65
N LYS A 39 -11.02 1.87 7.76
CA LYS A 39 -11.58 2.40 6.51
C LYS A 39 -11.20 1.57 5.29
N GLY A 40 -10.23 0.66 5.40
CA GLY A 40 -9.67 -0.06 4.25
C GLY A 40 -9.00 0.88 3.24
N THR A 41 -8.45 2.00 3.70
CA THR A 41 -7.83 3.03 2.85
C THR A 41 -6.42 3.35 3.34
N GLY A 42 -5.53 3.70 2.43
CA GLY A 42 -4.20 4.16 2.77
C GLY A 42 -3.68 5.22 1.80
N ARG A 43 -2.46 5.64 2.07
CA ARG A 43 -1.71 6.60 1.29
C ARG A 43 -0.27 6.12 1.17
N LEU A 44 0.27 6.15 -0.04
CA LEU A 44 1.67 5.90 -0.31
C LEU A 44 2.35 7.22 -0.68
N ILE A 45 3.46 7.51 -0.02
CA ILE A 45 4.21 8.76 -0.15
C ILE A 45 5.59 8.42 -0.70
N ASN A 46 5.92 8.98 -1.86
CA ASN A 46 7.24 8.88 -2.45
C ASN A 46 7.86 10.29 -2.49
N ILE A 47 8.81 10.54 -1.59
CA ILE A 47 9.45 11.84 -1.47
C ILE A 47 10.40 12.16 -2.63
N ASP A 48 11.02 11.14 -3.23
CA ASP A 48 11.95 11.33 -4.35
C ASP A 48 11.24 11.80 -5.62
N LYS A 49 10.01 11.33 -5.81
CA LYS A 49 9.13 11.72 -6.92
C LYS A 49 8.17 12.87 -6.55
N GLU A 50 8.22 13.34 -5.30
CA GLU A 50 7.30 14.35 -4.76
C GLU A 50 5.82 14.02 -4.96
N ILE A 51 5.45 12.73 -4.83
CA ILE A 51 4.06 12.26 -4.98
C ILE A 51 3.49 11.69 -3.70
N SER A 52 2.17 11.79 -3.59
CA SER A 52 1.37 11.14 -2.56
C SER A 52 0.10 10.60 -3.22
N VAL A 53 -0.11 9.29 -3.14
CA VAL A 53 -1.23 8.60 -3.82
C VAL A 53 -2.09 7.90 -2.78
N ASP A 54 -3.38 8.22 -2.78
CA ASP A 54 -4.37 7.51 -1.98
C ASP A 54 -4.75 6.19 -2.67
N PHE A 55 -4.95 5.13 -1.88
CA PHE A 55 -5.36 3.81 -2.37
C PHE A 55 -6.41 3.17 -1.46
N ARG A 56 -7.14 2.20 -2.00
CA ARG A 56 -8.03 1.32 -1.24
C ARG A 56 -7.45 -0.09 -1.17
N ALA A 57 -7.66 -0.78 -0.06
CA ALA A 57 -7.14 -2.15 0.12
C ALA A 57 -7.71 -3.14 -0.93
N ASP A 58 -8.95 -2.93 -1.37
CA ASP A 58 -9.60 -3.73 -2.43
C ASP A 58 -8.95 -3.54 -3.82
N GLN A 59 -8.11 -2.53 -4.01
CA GLN A 59 -7.35 -2.28 -5.22
C GLN A 59 -5.93 -2.86 -5.17
N VAL A 60 -5.45 -3.30 -4.00
CA VAL A 60 -4.09 -3.80 -3.83
C VAL A 60 -4.03 -5.29 -4.19
N GLN A 61 -3.11 -5.64 -5.09
CA GLN A 61 -2.87 -7.01 -5.49
C GLN A 61 -1.63 -7.64 -4.84
N ASP A 62 -0.64 -6.82 -4.48
CA ASP A 62 0.60 -7.28 -3.86
C ASP A 62 1.28 -6.16 -3.06
N VAL A 63 2.01 -6.55 -2.02
CA VAL A 63 2.78 -5.64 -1.16
C VAL A 63 4.14 -6.29 -0.88
N LYS A 64 5.22 -5.56 -1.15
CA LYS A 64 6.60 -6.01 -0.87
C LYS A 64 7.33 -5.01 0.01
N PHE A 65 8.11 -5.50 0.96
CA PHE A 65 8.89 -4.71 1.91
C PHE A 65 10.03 -5.52 2.50
#